data_AF-X1DMB2-F1
#
_entry.id   AF-X1DMB2-F1
#
_cell.length_a   1.000
_cell.length_b   1.000
_cell.length_c   1.000
_cell.angle_alpha   90.00
_cell.angle_beta   90.00
_cell.angle_gamma   90.00
#
_symmetry.space_group_name_H-M   'P 1'
#
loop_
_entity.id
_entity.type
_entity.pdbx_description
1 polymer ?
#
loop_
_entity_poly.entity_id
_entity_poly.type
_entity_poly.pdbx_seq_one_letter_code
_entity_poly.pdbx_strand_id
1 'polypeptide(L)' 'MVKEAKDRKKIGICFDTCHAFAAGYDLSHQEGVEQTLEEIDKYLSLDQLKVIHLNDSKFPLGSRKDRHMHIGKGYIGLEG' A
#
# COMPACT_ATOMS: atom_id res chain seq x y z
N MET A 1 12.70 0.68 13.28
CA MET A 1 12.02 -0.64 13.12
C MET A 1 12.69 -1.60 12.13
N VAL A 2 12.61 -1.45 10.79
CA VAL A 2 13.28 -2.43 9.86
C VAL A 2 14.79 -2.21 9.76
N LYS A 3 15.25 -0.96 9.68
CA LYS A 3 16.69 -0.63 9.56
C LYS A 3 17.52 -1.01 10.79
N GLU A 4 16.88 -1.15 11.95
CA GLU A 4 17.50 -1.47 13.24
C GLU A 4 17.51 -2.98 13.54
N ALA A 5 16.86 -3.79 12.69
CA ALA A 5 16.80 -5.23 12.90
C ALA A 5 18.16 -5.89 12.61
N LYS A 6 18.59 -6.80 13.50
CA LYS A 6 19.86 -7.52 13.36
C LYS A 6 19.97 -8.35 12.08
N ASP A 7 18.87 -8.92 11.60
CA ASP A 7 18.84 -9.79 10.41
C ASP A 7 17.76 -9.33 9.41
N ARG A 8 18.03 -8.19 8.76
CA ARG A 8 17.10 -7.55 7.82
C ARG A 8 16.64 -8.46 6.68
N LYS A 9 17.47 -9.44 6.28
CA LYS A 9 17.17 -10.37 5.17
C LYS A 9 16.01 -11.33 5.50
N LYS A 10 15.70 -11.52 6.79
CA LYS A 10 14.57 -12.35 7.24
C LYS A 10 13.28 -11.56 7.47
N ILE A 11 13.30 -10.25 7.22
CA ILE A 11 12.13 -9.39 7.40
C ILE A 11 11.56 -9.04 6.03
N GLY A 12 10.28 -9.33 5.86
CA GLY A 12 9.48 -8.88 4.74
C GLY A 12 8.40 -7.90 5.18
N ILE A 13 7.84 -7.16 4.23
CA ILE A 13 6.69 -6.29 4.42
C ILE A 13 5.49 -6.83 3.64
N CYS A 14 4.31 -6.61 4.22
CA CYS A 14 3.02 -6.77 3.56
C CYS A 14 2.50 -5.37 3.26
N PHE A 15 2.14 -5.11 2.01
CA PHE A 15 1.50 -3.86 1.60
C PHE A 15 -0.01 -4.11 1.43
N ASP A 16 -0.83 -3.30 2.08
CA ASP A 16 -2.29 -3.40 1.97
C ASP A 16 -2.82 -2.12 1.31
N THR A 17 -3.43 -2.26 0.14
CA THR A 17 -3.87 -1.12 -0.68
C THR A 17 -4.95 -0.30 0.02
N CYS A 18 -5.89 -0.93 0.73
CA CYS A 18 -6.92 -0.20 1.47
C CYS A 18 -6.30 0.59 2.63
N HIS A 19 -5.32 0.01 3.34
CA HIS A 19 -4.66 0.70 4.44
C HIS A 19 -3.81 1.89 3.97
N ALA A 20 -3.04 1.70 2.90
CA ALA A 20 -2.23 2.76 2.31
C ALA A 20 -3.12 3.92 1.82
N PHE A 21 -4.22 3.60 1.13
CA PHE A 21 -5.19 4.60 0.70
C PHE A 21 -5.85 5.33 1.88
N ALA A 22 -6.23 4.62 2.93
CA ALA A 22 -6.76 5.23 4.15
C ALA A 22 -5.72 6.12 4.88
N ALA A 23 -4.43 5.84 4.70
CA ALA A 23 -3.31 6.60 5.26
C ALA A 23 -2.90 7.83 4.42
N GLY A 24 -3.40 7.95 3.18
CA GLY A 24 -3.17 9.10 2.31
C GLY A 24 -2.27 8.84 1.09
N TYR A 25 -1.89 7.58 0.85
CA TYR A 25 -1.26 7.19 -0.41
C TYR A 25 -2.34 7.08 -1.47
N ASP A 26 -2.40 8.04 -2.41
CA ASP A 26 -3.39 7.97 -3.47
C ASP A 26 -3.02 6.84 -4.43
N LEU A 27 -3.81 5.78 -4.41
CA LEU A 27 -3.61 4.64 -5.30
C LEU A 27 -4.57 4.67 -6.49
N SER A 28 -5.58 5.54 -6.50
CA SER A 28 -6.71 5.52 -7.45
C SER A 28 -6.36 5.83 -8.91
N HIS A 29 -5.08 6.02 -9.19
CA HIS A 29 -4.52 6.31 -10.50
C HIS A 29 -3.13 5.70 -10.59
N GLN A 30 -2.73 5.26 -11.79
CA GLN A 30 -1.41 4.68 -12.05
C GLN A 30 -0.24 5.50 -11.51
N GLU A 31 -0.25 6.84 -11.64
CA GLU A 31 0.81 7.72 -11.16
C GLU A 31 1.02 7.58 -9.64
N GLY A 32 -0.06 7.50 -8.87
CA GLY A 32 0.01 7.37 -7.42
C GLY A 32 0.52 6.00 -6.96
N VAL A 33 0.20 4.95 -7.72
CA VAL A 33 0.78 3.61 -7.53
C VAL A 33 2.30 3.63 -7.77
N GLU A 34 2.74 4.24 -8.89
CA GLU A 34 4.17 4.37 -9.23
C GLU A 34 4.94 5.13 -8.14
N GLN A 35 4.43 6.29 -7.71
CA GLN A 35 5.01 7.08 -6.63
C GLN A 35 5.11 6.29 -5.31
N THR A 36 4.07 5.51 -4.99
CA THR A 36 4.06 4.69 -3.77
C THR A 36 5.11 3.57 -3.84
N LEU A 37 5.28 2.93 -4.99
CA LEU A 37 6.29 1.90 -5.19
C LEU A 37 7.71 2.46 -5.12
N GLU A 38 7.95 3.64 -5.71
CA GLU A 38 9.22 4.36 -5.58
C GLU A 38 9.54 4.69 -4.12
N GLU A 39 8.55 5.10 -3.34
CA GLU A 39 8.72 5.40 -1.93
C GLU A 39 9.05 4.14 -1.10
N ILE A 40 8.37 3.01 -1.39
CA ILE A 40 8.68 1.72 -0.78
C ILE A 40 10.12 1.31 -1.09
N ASP A 41 10.56 1.43 -2.35
CA ASP A 41 11.92 1.04 -2.73
C ASP A 41 12.97 1.92 -2.04
N LYS A 42 12.73 3.24 -2.02
CA LYS A 42 13.60 4.22 -1.38
C LYS A 42 13.82 3.96 0.11
N TYR A 43 12.77 3.62 0.85
CA TYR A 43 12.86 3.53 2.31
C TYR A 43 13.06 2.11 2.86
N LEU A 44 12.58 1.09 2.15
CA LEU A 44 12.59 -0.31 2.60
C LEU A 44 13.30 -1.25 1.60
N SER A 45 13.10 -1.05 0.29
CA SER A 45 13.43 -1.95 -0.84
C SER A 45 12.28 -2.86 -1.25
N LEU A 46 11.99 -2.92 -2.55
CA LEU A 46 11.00 -3.82 -3.13
C LEU A 46 11.35 -5.30 -2.94
N ASP A 47 12.63 -5.66 -2.78
CA ASP A 47 13.03 -7.02 -2.42
C ASP A 47 12.44 -7.47 -1.08
N GLN A 48 12.11 -6.54 -0.19
CA GLN A 48 11.47 -6.83 1.09
C GLN A 48 9.93 -6.91 0.97
N LEU A 49 9.31 -6.46 -0.13
CA LEU A 49 7.86 -6.57 -0.34
C LEU A 49 7.50 -8.01 -0.71
N LYS A 50 6.91 -8.74 0.24
CA LYS A 50 6.62 -10.17 0.08
C LYS A 50 5.15 -10.49 -0.16
N VAL A 51 4.26 -9.60 0.26
CA VAL A 51 2.81 -9.81 0.17
C VAL A 51 2.14 -8.50 -0.20
N ILE A 52 1.15 -8.59 -1.09
CA ILE A 52 0.18 -7.53 -1.32
C ILE A 52 -1.19 -8.07 -0.90
N HIS A 53 -1.84 -7.37 0.02
CA HIS A 53 -3.27 -7.48 0.22
C HIS A 53 -3.95 -6.49 -0.71
N LEU A 54 -4.52 -7.02 -1.79
CA LEU A 54 -5.22 -6.22 -2.78
C LEU A 54 -6.68 -6.05 -2.33
N ASN A 55 -6.96 -4.91 -1.69
CA ASN A 55 -8.26 -4.51 -1.20
C ASN A 55 -8.64 -3.16 -1.78
N ASP A 56 -9.86 -3.02 -2.29
CA ASP A 56 -10.41 -1.69 -2.57
C ASP A 56 -10.86 -1.03 -1.24
N SER A 57 -11.05 0.28 -1.23
CA SER A 57 -11.45 1.04 -0.04
C SER A 57 -12.92 1.45 -0.12
N LYS A 58 -13.70 1.14 0.92
CA LYS A 58 -15.08 1.61 1.03
C LYS A 58 -15.19 3.12 1.27
N PHE A 59 -14.10 3.77 1.69
CA PHE A 59 -14.08 5.20 2.03
C PHE A 59 -13.05 5.99 1.20
N PRO A 60 -13.22 7.32 1.08
CA PRO A 60 -12.28 8.18 0.36
C PRO A 60 -10.84 8.16 0.90
N LEU A 61 -9.91 8.66 0.09
CA LEU A 61 -8.49 8.85 0.39
C LEU A 61 -8.30 9.57 1.74
N GLY A 62 -7.35 9.08 2.55
CA GLY A 62 -7.00 9.71 3.83
C GLY A 62 -8.09 9.62 4.90
N SER A 63 -9.13 8.80 4.72
CA SER A 63 -10.25 8.66 5.66
C SER A 63 -9.87 8.07 7.02
N ARG A 64 -8.68 7.46 7.16
CA ARG A 64 -8.23 6.73 8.35
C ARG A 64 -9.21 5.64 8.81
N LYS A 65 -9.95 5.06 7.87
CA LYS A 65 -10.88 3.95 8.09
C LYS A 65 -10.42 2.73 7.33
N ASP A 66 -10.20 1.66 8.07
CA ASP A 66 -9.92 0.35 7.51
C ASP A 66 -11.25 -0.38 7.26
N ARG A 67 -11.83 -0.18 6.07
CA ARG A 67 -12.99 -0.94 5.58
C ARG A 67 -12.81 -1.27 4.12
N HIS A 68 -12.54 -2.53 3.86
CA HIS A 68 -12.34 -3.04 2.52
C HIS A 68 -13.64 -3.00 1.71
N MET A 69 -13.47 -2.99 0.39
CA MET A 69 -14.52 -3.14 -0.59
C MET A 69 -14.10 -4.15 -1.64
N HIS A 70 -15.08 -4.70 -2.36
CA HIS A 70 -14.79 -5.52 -3.53
C HIS A 70 -14.04 -4.67 -4.57
N ILE A 71 -13.06 -5.30 -5.25
CA ILE A 71 -12.25 -4.68 -6.30
C ILE A 71 -13.13 -3.97 -7.34
N GLY A 72 -12.82 -2.70 -7.61
CA GLY A 72 -13.54 -1.85 -8.55
C GLY A 72 -14.89 -1.31 -8.05
N LYS A 73 -15.21 -1.50 -6.77
CA LYS A 73 -16.46 -1.02 -6.16
C LYS A 73 -16.24 -0.02 -5.02
N GLY A 74 -15.00 0.35 -4.76
CA GLY A 74 -14.62 1.35 -3.77
C GLY A 74 -14.05 2.61 -4.41
N TYR A 75 -13.29 3.34 -3.61
CA TYR A 75 -12.69 4.63 -3.97
C TYR A 75 -11.28 4.50 -4.57
N ILE A 76 -10.68 3.30 -4.55
CA ILE A 76 -9.43 3.04 -5.28
C ILE A 76 -9.80 2.83 -6.76
N GLY A 77 -10.74 1.93 -7.04
CA GLY A 77 -11.24 1.72 -8.41
C GLY A 77 -10.46 0.67 -9.19
N LEU A 78 -10.59 0.69 -10.53
CA LEU A 78 -9.89 -0.23 -11.44
C LEU A 78 -8.74 0.46 -12.18
N GLU A 79 -8.71 1.78 -12.14
CA GLU A 79 -7.79 2.66 -12.86
C GLU A 79 -6.40 2.74 -12.20
N GLY A 80 -6.31 2.40 -10.91
CA GLY A 80 -5.08 2.25 -10.14
C GLY A 80 -5.39 1.76 -8.74
#